data_AF-H8YZ09-F1
#
_entry.id   AF-H8YZ09-F1
#
_cell.length_a   1.000
_cell.length_b   1.000
_cell.length_c   1.000
_cell.angle_alpha   90.00
_cell.angle_beta   90.00
_cell.angle_gamma   90.00
#
_symmetry.space_group_name_H-M   'P 1'
#
loop_
_entity.id
_entity.type
_entity.pdbx_description
1 polymer ?
#
loop_
_entity_poly.entity_id
_entity_poly.type
_entity_poly.pdbx_seq_one_letter_code
_entity_poly.pdbx_strand_id
1 'polypeptide(L)' 'MPAQDFETNRSFVLKRGQVGTIVMIYDEQNCEVDFADAQGRTRALLPVPTEKLMRLHHMAEVAA' A
#
# COMPACT_ATOMS: atom_id res chain seq x y z
N MET A 1 -2.02 -7.01 -6.42
CA MET A 1 -3.41 -7.02 -5.88
C MET A 1 -4.27 -6.16 -6.78
N PRO A 2 -5.44 -6.62 -7.26
CA PRO A 2 -6.29 -5.78 -8.11
C PRO A 2 -6.78 -4.56 -7.33
N ALA A 3 -6.93 -3.44 -8.03
CA ALA A 3 -7.37 -2.17 -7.50
C ALA A 3 -8.08 -1.38 -8.61
N GLN A 4 -8.87 -0.38 -8.22
CA GLN A 4 -9.49 0.55 -9.14
C GLN A 4 -9.05 1.97 -8.79
N ASP A 5 -8.65 2.72 -9.79
CA ASP A 5 -8.29 4.11 -9.64
C ASP A 5 -9.55 4.97 -9.50
N PHE A 6 -9.66 5.74 -8.42
CA PHE A 6 -10.86 6.51 -8.08
C PHE A 6 -11.20 7.60 -9.11
N GLU A 7 -10.21 8.20 -9.76
CA GLU A 7 -10.45 9.29 -10.71
C GLU A 7 -10.80 8.75 -12.11
N THR A 8 -10.02 7.79 -12.59
CA THR A 8 -10.12 7.31 -13.97
C THR A 8 -11.05 6.10 -14.11
N ASN A 9 -11.49 5.51 -13.00
CA ASN A 9 -12.23 4.25 -12.94
C ASN A 9 -11.52 3.06 -13.61
N ARG A 10 -10.23 3.19 -13.92
CA ARG A 10 -9.45 2.14 -14.56
C ARG A 10 -8.95 1.15 -13.53
N SER A 11 -9.13 -0.14 -13.83
CA SER A 11 -8.55 -1.21 -13.04
C SER A 11 -7.05 -1.27 -13.24
N PHE A 12 -6.31 -1.50 -12.17
CA PHE A 12 -4.88 -1.74 -12.17
C PHE A 12 -4.53 -2.83 -11.17
N VAL A 13 -3.26 -3.24 -11.19
CA VAL A 13 -2.74 -4.23 -10.24
C VAL A 13 -1.63 -3.57 -9.45
N LEU A 14 -1.82 -3.47 -8.13
CA LEU A 14 -0.77 -3.13 -7.18
C LEU A 14 0.38 -4.14 -7.30
N LYS A 15 1.58 -3.61 -7.54
CA LYS A 15 2.81 -4.38 -7.68
C LYS A 15 3.59 -4.36 -6.37
N ARG A 16 4.39 -5.40 -6.14
CA ARG A 16 5.32 -5.46 -5.00
C ARG A 16 6.27 -4.25 -5.03
N GLY A 17 6.51 -3.64 -3.88
CA GLY A 17 7.35 -2.45 -3.74
C GLY A 17 6.64 -1.12 -3.93
N GLN A 18 5.35 -1.12 -4.33
CA GLN A 18 4.54 0.09 -4.31
C GLN A 18 4.30 0.52 -2.85
N VAL A 19 4.51 1.80 -2.58
CA VAL A 19 4.39 2.38 -1.25
C VAL A 19 3.02 3.04 -1.10
N GLY A 20 2.41 2.88 0.06
CA GLY A 20 1.17 3.55 0.47
C GLY A 20 1.23 3.85 1.97
N THR A 21 0.29 4.66 2.44
CA THR A 21 0.19 5.07 3.84
C THR A 21 -0.87 4.23 4.54
N ILE A 22 -0.51 3.56 5.63
CA ILE A 22 -1.50 2.90 6.49
C ILE A 22 -2.28 4.00 7.21
N VAL A 23 -3.58 4.10 6.94
CA VAL A 23 -4.46 5.09 7.57
C VAL A 23 -5.30 4.48 8.70
N MET A 24 -5.47 3.17 8.71
CA MET A 24 -6.17 2.43 9.77
C MET A 24 -5.63 1.01 9.89
N ILE A 25 -5.49 0.50 11.11
CA ILE A 25 -5.25 -0.91 11.38
C ILE A 25 -6.60 -1.48 11.82
N TYR A 26 -7.11 -2.49 11.11
CA TYR A 26 -8.38 -3.13 11.47
C TYR A 26 -8.16 -4.19 12.55
N ASP A 27 -7.21 -5.08 12.30
CA ASP A 27 -6.84 -6.18 13.18
C ASP A 27 -5.40 -6.62 12.87
N GLU A 28 -4.97 -7.77 13.39
CA GLU A 28 -3.63 -8.32 13.13
C GLU A 28 -3.41 -8.71 11.65
N GLN A 29 -4.49 -8.93 10.90
CA GLN A 29 -4.47 -9.50 9.56
C GLN A 29 -4.68 -8.46 8.46
N ASN A 30 -5.30 -7.31 8.74
CA ASN A 30 -5.66 -6.32 7.74
C ASN A 30 -5.45 -4.87 8.20
N CYS A 31 -5.05 -4.02 7.26
CA CYS A 31 -5.00 -2.57 7.43
C CYS A 31 -5.54 -1.84 6.20
N GLU A 32 -6.11 -0.65 6.41
CA GLU A 32 -6.52 0.23 5.33
C GLU A 32 -5.31 1.05 4.85
N VAL A 33 -5.05 1.03 3.54
CA VAL A 33 -3.89 1.70 2.93
C VAL A 33 -4.35 2.69 1.87
N ASP A 34 -3.92 3.94 2.03
CA ASP A 34 -4.05 5.02 1.04
C ASP A 34 -2.87 4.99 0.07
N PHE A 35 -3.17 4.80 -1.22
CA PHE A 35 -2.20 4.91 -2.31
C PHE A 35 -2.40 6.24 -3.02
N ALA A 36 -1.56 7.21 -2.70
CA ALA A 36 -1.58 8.54 -3.32
C ALA A 36 -0.58 8.67 -4.49
N ASP A 37 -0.85 9.60 -5.40
CA ASP A 37 0.11 10.03 -6.42
C ASP A 37 1.20 10.97 -5.86
N ALA A 38 2.13 11.39 -6.72
CA ALA A 38 3.22 12.30 -6.34
C ALA A 38 2.75 13.71 -5.93
N GLN A 39 1.48 14.04 -6.16
CA GLN A 39 0.85 15.30 -5.75
C GLN A 39 0.04 15.14 -4.46
N GLY A 40 0.08 13.95 -3.84
CA GLY A 40 -0.64 13.64 -2.61
C GLY A 40 -2.13 13.36 -2.81
N ARG A 41 -2.59 13.09 -4.04
CA ARG A 41 -4.00 12.75 -4.29
C ARG A 41 -4.20 11.24 -4.14
N THR A 42 -5.11 10.84 -3.26
CA THR A 42 -5.54 9.44 -3.11
C THR A 42 -6.06 8.90 -4.44
N ARG A 43 -5.40 7.85 -4.94
CA ARG A 43 -5.77 7.12 -6.16
C ARG A 43 -6.58 5.87 -5.85
N ALA A 44 -6.29 5.24 -4.72
CA ALA A 44 -7.01 4.08 -4.21
C ALA A 44 -6.89 4.01 -2.68
N LEU A 45 -7.96 3.56 -2.03
CA LEU A 45 -8.03 3.26 -0.60
C LEU A 45 -8.47 1.80 -0.50
N LEU A 46 -7.59 0.94 0.03
CA LEU A 46 -7.79 -0.51 -0.03
C LEU A 46 -7.46 -1.19 1.30
N PRO A 47 -8.24 -2.21 1.71
CA PRO A 47 -7.82 -3.14 2.74
C PRO A 47 -6.69 -4.01 2.19
N VAL A 48 -5.55 -4.00 2.88
CA VAL A 48 -4.35 -4.77 2.55
C VAL A 48 -4.10 -5.79 3.66
N PRO A 49 -4.01 -7.10 3.32
CA PRO A 49 -3.57 -8.10 4.26
C PRO A 49 -2.15 -7.84 4.74
N THR A 50 -1.91 -7.94 6.05
CA THR A 50 -0.61 -7.71 6.69
C THR A 50 0.49 -8.58 6.08
N GLU A 51 0.16 -9.82 5.66
CA GLU A 51 1.08 -10.74 4.97
C GLU A 51 1.61 -10.23 3.62
N LYS A 52 0.95 -9.24 3.01
CA LYS A 52 1.38 -8.60 1.75
C LYS A 52 2.18 -7.33 1.97
N LEU A 53 2.28 -6.85 3.22
CA LEU A 53 3.09 -5.69 3.55
C LEU A 53 4.58 -6.07 3.53
N MET A 54 5.40 -5.09 3.15
CA MET A 54 6.84 -5.20 3.24
C MET A 54 7.33 -4.31 4.37
N ARG A 55 8.08 -4.87 5.32
CA ARG A 55 8.80 -4.07 6.31
C ARG A 55 9.87 -3.24 5.59
N LEU A 56 9.75 -1.93 5.69
CA LEU A 56 10.78 -1.00 5.20
C LEU A 56 11.83 -0.83 6.29
N HIS A 57 13.04 -1.31 6.03
CA HIS A 57 14.19 -1.07 6.88
C HIS A 57 14.86 0.22 6.42
N HIS A 58 14.99 1.22 7.30
CA HIS A 58 15.62 2.52 6.99
C HIS A 58 17.15 2.40 6.82
N MET A 59 17.76 1.28 7.21
CA MET A 59 19.17 0.98 7.01
C MET A 59 19.33 -0.42 6.46
N ALA A 60 20.29 -0.62 5.56
CA ALA A 60 20.70 -1.97 5.17
C ALA A 60 21.32 -2.66 6.38
N GLU A 61 20.67 -3.70 6.91
CA GLU A 61 21.36 -4.64 7.78
C GLU A 61 22.36 -5.39 6.92
N VAL A 62 23.64 -5.07 7.06
CA VAL A 62 24.69 -5.93 6.54
C VAL A 62 24.69 -7.17 7.44
N ALA A 63 24.31 -8.31 6.87
CA ALA A 63 24.44 -9.58 7.57
C ALA A 63 25.92 -9.78 7.95
N ALA A 64 26.18 -9.97 9.25
CA ALA A 64 27.50 -10.28 9.80
C ALA A 64 27.88 -11.75 9.56
#